data_AF-A0A1I2FDW3-F1
#
_entry.id   AF-A0A1I2FDW3-F1
#
_cell.length_a   1.000
_cell.length_b   1.000
_cell.length_c   1.000
_cell.angle_alpha   90.00
_cell.angle_beta   90.00
_cell.angle_gamma   90.00
#
_symmetry.space_group_name_H-M   'P 1'
#
loop_
_entity.id
_entity.type
_entity.pdbx_description
1 polymer ?
#
loop_
_entity_poly.entity_id
_entity_poly.type
_entity_poly.pdbx_seq_one_letter_code
_entity_poly.pdbx_strand_id
1 'polypeptide(L)'
;MVEAQEKEASHKPLELVSSQFSRRLIHHPDREAASSLIVEQANFEAEQKFGAELTKLKLDIEDIDTAYKYSWETLYSLQEKKKLTSQYIKSGTLMSGSDKEVIQWRDWRLKDRILLCVLIVFLIISCAMGMGNVYANLVASNPVFIESPWLAVMISSLLPIASVSIKFVTNFMAFDRSRKRYALFIYSATGVAFLCWAILFGLNNTGVASTVNWNSFDDSTDFGSAFVWAQLMVEVLAASALFLAAEDIYMRYSPDVYLENPEYVEIEKLLKDHLAVHEGLREQRGTLHGHLFKLTADRNALVNERIVEYISLRASHVARLNSHIDS
;
A
#
# COMPACT_ATOMS: atom_id res chain seq x y z
N MET A 1 17.58 -37.18 37.23
CA MET A 1 17.47 -37.64 38.63
C MET A 1 16.51 -36.66 39.30
N VAL A 2 15.27 -36.98 39.63
CA VAL A 2 14.66 -38.24 40.08
C VAL A 2 13.27 -38.36 39.44
N GLU A 3 12.94 -39.59 39.04
CA GLU A 3 11.69 -40.04 38.43
C GLU A 3 10.47 -39.67 39.29
N ALA A 4 9.51 -38.96 38.70
CA ALA A 4 8.14 -38.99 39.18
C ALA A 4 7.48 -40.25 38.59
N GLN A 5 7.46 -41.33 39.37
CA GLN A 5 6.63 -42.49 39.09
C GLN A 5 5.16 -42.06 39.16
N GLU A 6 4.58 -41.73 37.99
CA GLU A 6 3.13 -41.77 37.82
C GLU A 6 2.68 -43.21 38.03
N LYS A 7 2.01 -43.44 39.17
CA LYS A 7 1.23 -44.65 39.37
C LYS A 7 0.16 -44.71 38.28
N GLU A 8 0.35 -45.60 37.31
CA GLU A 8 -0.69 -46.14 36.44
C GLU A 8 -1.86 -46.62 37.32
N ALA A 9 -2.85 -45.75 37.51
CA ALA A 9 -4.16 -46.16 37.95
C ALA A 9 -4.73 -47.04 36.83
N SER A 10 -4.77 -48.35 37.08
CA SER A 10 -5.43 -49.35 36.24
C SER A 10 -6.86 -48.90 35.90
N HIS A 11 -7.02 -48.16 34.81
CA HIS A 11 -8.30 -47.87 34.20
C HIS A 11 -8.79 -49.16 33.56
N LYS A 12 -9.70 -49.87 34.24
CA LYS A 12 -10.50 -50.90 33.57
C LYS A 12 -11.13 -50.28 32.32
N PRO A 13 -11.11 -50.96 31.17
CA PRO A 13 -11.71 -50.42 29.95
C PRO A 13 -13.18 -50.08 30.23
N LEU A 14 -13.57 -48.82 29.98
CA LEU A 14 -14.92 -48.31 30.24
C LEU A 14 -16.01 -49.17 29.57
N GLU A 15 -15.71 -49.76 28.42
CA GLU A 15 -16.60 -50.67 27.69
C GLU A 15 -16.96 -51.96 28.45
N LEU A 16 -16.05 -52.46 29.28
CA LEU A 16 -16.28 -53.65 30.11
C LEU A 16 -17.21 -53.35 31.30
N VAL A 17 -17.24 -52.09 31.76
CA VAL A 17 -18.12 -51.67 32.87
C VAL A 17 -19.52 -51.36 32.34
N SER A 18 -19.63 -50.69 31.18
CA SER A 18 -20.93 -50.33 30.59
C SER A 18 -21.71 -51.57 30.13
N SER A 19 -21.05 -52.52 29.46
CA SER A 19 -21.70 -53.77 29.00
C SER A 19 -22.21 -54.63 30.17
N GLN A 20 -21.53 -54.62 31.32
CA GLN A 20 -21.99 -55.29 32.54
C GLN A 20 -23.17 -54.55 33.19
N PHE A 21 -23.18 -53.22 33.15
CA PHE A 21 -24.26 -52.40 33.67
C PHE A 21 -25.55 -52.62 32.85
N SER A 22 -25.46 -52.52 31.52
CA SER A 22 -26.58 -52.78 30.60
C SER A 22 -27.19 -54.16 30.82
N ARG A 23 -26.36 -55.21 31.00
CA ARG A 23 -26.82 -56.57 31.27
C ARG A 23 -27.56 -56.72 32.60
N ARG A 24 -27.14 -56.00 33.65
CA ARG A 24 -27.82 -56.03 34.96
C ARG A 24 -29.21 -55.38 34.90
N LEU A 25 -29.34 -54.31 34.12
CA LEU A 25 -30.58 -53.56 33.96
C LEU A 25 -31.68 -54.30 33.17
N ILE A 26 -31.32 -55.34 32.41
CA ILE A 26 -32.31 -56.16 31.70
C ILE A 26 -33.32 -56.81 32.66
N HIS A 27 -32.88 -57.15 33.87
CA HIS A 27 -33.71 -57.80 34.89
C HIS A 27 -34.50 -56.82 35.77
N HIS A 28 -34.45 -55.51 35.48
CA HIS A 28 -35.13 -54.51 36.29
C HIS A 28 -36.67 -54.59 36.09
N PRO A 29 -37.47 -54.60 37.18
CA PRO A 29 -38.91 -54.81 37.10
C PRO A 29 -39.65 -53.63 36.45
N ASP A 30 -39.16 -52.40 36.64
CA ASP A 30 -39.71 -51.20 36.02
C ASP A 30 -38.97 -50.86 34.72
N ARG A 31 -39.71 -50.85 33.61
CA ARG A 31 -39.19 -50.55 32.28
C ARG A 31 -38.71 -49.13 32.14
N GLU A 32 -39.50 -48.18 32.62
CA GLU A 32 -39.27 -46.75 32.37
C GLU A 32 -38.08 -46.27 33.18
N ALA A 33 -38.00 -46.68 34.45
CA ALA A 33 -36.85 -46.43 35.32
C ALA A 33 -35.55 -47.05 34.76
N ALA A 34 -35.61 -48.24 34.17
CA ALA A 34 -34.43 -48.87 33.57
C ALA A 34 -33.94 -48.15 32.31
N SER A 35 -34.86 -47.60 31.49
CA SER A 35 -34.47 -46.78 30.35
C SER A 35 -33.88 -45.43 30.75
N SER A 36 -34.41 -44.77 31.78
CA SER A 36 -33.85 -43.48 32.24
C SER A 36 -32.44 -43.66 32.82
N LEU A 37 -32.20 -44.71 33.61
CA LEU A 37 -30.88 -45.02 34.16
C LEU A 37 -29.81 -45.28 33.10
N ILE A 38 -30.20 -45.84 31.94
CA ILE A 38 -29.26 -46.09 30.84
C ILE A 38 -28.95 -44.83 30.06
N VAL A 39 -29.94 -43.95 29.88
CA VAL A 39 -29.72 -42.62 29.32
C VAL A 39 -28.79 -41.82 30.23
N GLU A 40 -29.00 -41.85 31.55
CA GLU A 40 -28.12 -41.20 32.53
C GLU A 40 -26.70 -41.75 32.49
N GLN A 41 -26.54 -43.08 32.50
CA GLN A 41 -25.22 -43.72 32.42
C GLN A 41 -24.52 -43.41 31.09
N ALA A 42 -25.24 -43.47 29.96
CA ALA A 42 -24.69 -43.13 28.65
C ALA A 42 -24.26 -41.67 28.58
N ASN A 43 -25.04 -40.76 29.15
CA ASN A 43 -24.67 -39.35 29.28
C ASN A 43 -23.45 -39.16 30.18
N PHE A 44 -23.34 -39.90 31.28
CA PHE A 44 -22.16 -39.85 32.16
C PHE A 44 -20.90 -40.35 31.46
N GLU A 45 -20.98 -41.47 30.72
CA GLU A 45 -19.87 -41.99 29.91
C GLU A 45 -19.46 -41.00 28.81
N ALA A 46 -20.44 -40.38 28.15
CA ALA A 46 -20.19 -39.36 27.15
C ALA A 46 -19.54 -38.10 27.77
N GLU A 47 -19.96 -37.68 28.97
CA GLU A 47 -19.38 -36.55 29.69
C GLU A 47 -17.95 -36.85 30.15
N GLN A 48 -17.68 -38.07 30.62
CA GLN A 48 -16.33 -38.49 31.01
C GLN A 48 -15.37 -38.50 29.81
N LYS A 49 -15.86 -38.87 28.62
CA LYS A 49 -15.05 -38.96 27.40
C LYS A 49 -14.87 -37.61 26.69
N PHE A 50 -15.93 -36.81 26.62
CA PHE A 50 -15.97 -35.60 25.78
C PHE A 50 -16.15 -34.29 26.57
N GLY A 51 -16.57 -34.34 27.84
CA GLY A 51 -16.98 -33.15 28.61
C GLY A 51 -15.86 -32.13 28.82
N ALA A 52 -14.64 -32.59 29.12
CA ALA A 52 -13.48 -31.71 29.27
C ALA A 52 -13.11 -30.99 27.96
N GLU A 53 -13.19 -31.69 26.83
CA GLU A 53 -12.89 -31.09 25.53
C GLU A 53 -14.01 -30.14 25.09
N LEU A 54 -15.28 -30.50 25.31
CA LEU A 54 -16.43 -29.64 25.00
C LEU A 54 -16.43 -28.36 25.81
N THR A 55 -16.09 -28.42 27.10
CA THR A 55 -16.02 -27.21 27.94
C THR A 55 -14.89 -26.30 27.49
N LYS A 56 -13.71 -26.86 27.18
CA LYS A 56 -12.60 -26.10 26.60
C LYS A 56 -12.98 -25.44 25.27
N LEU A 57 -13.55 -26.20 24.33
CA LEU A 57 -13.98 -25.67 23.02
C LEU A 57 -15.01 -24.55 23.15
N LYS A 58 -15.93 -24.65 24.11
CA LYS A 58 -16.92 -23.59 24.36
C LYS A 58 -16.26 -22.30 24.83
N LEU A 59 -15.27 -22.39 25.71
CA LEU A 59 -14.49 -21.23 26.16
C LEU A 59 -13.69 -20.63 25.00
N ASP A 60 -12.97 -21.46 24.23
CA ASP A 60 -12.21 -21.01 23.06
C ASP A 60 -13.10 -20.33 22.01
N ILE A 61 -14.36 -20.80 21.85
CA ILE A 61 -15.35 -20.17 20.97
C ILE A 61 -15.85 -18.83 21.52
N GLU A 62 -16.04 -18.71 22.83
CA GLU A 62 -16.44 -17.44 23.44
C GLU A 62 -15.33 -16.38 23.27
N ASP A 63 -14.07 -16.79 23.48
CA ASP A 63 -12.90 -15.94 23.26
C ASP A 63 -12.76 -15.52 21.79
N ILE A 64 -12.93 -16.45 20.84
CA ILE A 64 -12.83 -16.10 19.41
C ILE A 64 -14.01 -15.23 18.95
N ASP A 65 -15.21 -15.44 19.49
CA ASP A 65 -16.40 -14.63 19.16
C ASP A 65 -16.26 -13.20 19.67
N THR A 66 -15.72 -13.01 20.87
CA THR A 66 -15.46 -11.67 21.42
C THR A 66 -14.38 -10.96 20.61
N ALA A 67 -13.27 -11.63 20.27
CA ALA A 67 -12.23 -11.09 19.41
C ALA A 67 -12.76 -10.74 18.00
N TYR A 68 -13.59 -11.60 17.42
CA TYR A 68 -14.21 -11.37 16.10
C TYR A 68 -15.13 -10.14 16.11
N LYS A 69 -15.96 -9.97 17.14
CA LYS A 69 -16.84 -8.79 17.30
C LYS A 69 -16.03 -7.50 17.42
N TYR A 70 -14.99 -7.50 18.26
CA TYR A 70 -14.12 -6.33 18.42
C TYR A 70 -13.40 -5.96 17.10
N SER A 71 -12.89 -6.97 16.40
CA SER A 71 -12.26 -6.80 15.09
C SER A 71 -13.24 -6.19 14.06
N TRP A 72 -14.49 -6.65 14.06
CA TRP A 72 -15.54 -6.12 13.19
C TRP A 72 -15.87 -4.65 13.48
N GLU A 73 -16.03 -4.28 14.74
CA GLU A 73 -16.27 -2.88 15.16
C GLU A 73 -15.11 -1.97 14.76
N THR A 74 -13.88 -2.45 14.92
CA THR A 74 -12.68 -1.73 14.51
C THR A 74 -12.67 -1.48 13.00
N LEU A 75 -12.95 -2.51 12.19
CA LEU A 75 -13.06 -2.39 10.74
C LEU A 75 -14.13 -1.38 10.31
N TYR A 76 -15.29 -1.43 10.95
CA TYR A 76 -16.38 -0.50 10.67
C TYR A 76 -15.96 0.95 10.97
N SER A 77 -15.32 1.20 12.12
CA SER A 77 -14.84 2.53 12.50
C SER A 77 -13.76 3.06 11.54
N LEU A 78 -12.86 2.20 11.05
CA LEU A 78 -11.83 2.57 10.07
C LEU A 78 -12.44 2.88 8.70
N GLN A 79 -13.45 2.11 8.28
CA GLN A 79 -14.19 2.40 7.04
C GLN A 79 -14.96 3.72 7.12
N GLU A 80 -15.56 4.03 8.26
CA GLU A 80 -16.24 5.30 8.50
C GLU A 80 -15.26 6.46 8.47
N LYS A 81 -14.12 6.34 9.18
CA LYS A 81 -13.03 7.33 9.11
C LYS A 81 -12.55 7.53 7.67
N LYS A 82 -12.32 6.45 6.92
CA LYS A 82 -11.90 6.54 5.51
C LYS A 82 -12.90 7.31 4.64
N LYS A 83 -14.20 7.18 4.87
CA LYS A 83 -15.25 7.91 4.14
C LYS A 83 -15.25 9.41 4.48
N LEU A 84 -14.93 9.76 5.72
CA LEU A 84 -14.88 11.14 6.20
C LEU A 84 -13.58 11.85 5.81
N THR A 85 -12.47 11.11 5.71
CA THR A 85 -11.17 11.66 5.34
C THR A 85 -11.08 11.86 3.82
N SER A 86 -10.79 13.08 3.38
CA SER A 86 -10.55 13.36 1.97
C SER A 86 -9.27 12.68 1.48
N GLN A 87 -9.32 12.09 0.28
CA GLN A 87 -8.16 11.44 -0.35
C GLN A 87 -7.06 12.46 -0.71
N TYR A 88 -7.46 13.67 -1.06
CA TYR A 88 -6.55 14.73 -1.46
C TYR A 88 -6.74 15.98 -0.60
N ILE A 89 -5.63 16.61 -0.23
CA ILE A 89 -5.56 17.87 0.48
C ILE A 89 -4.64 18.83 -0.26
N LYS A 90 -4.94 20.14 -0.22
CA LYS A 90 -4.05 21.13 -0.83
C LYS A 90 -2.72 21.16 -0.07
N SER A 91 -1.58 21.24 -0.76
CA SER A 91 -0.25 21.16 -0.12
C SER A 91 0.00 22.24 0.95
N GLY A 92 -0.77 23.33 0.98
CA GLY A 92 -0.60 24.43 1.93
C GLY A 92 -1.03 24.10 3.35
N THR A 93 -2.03 23.23 3.49
CA THR A 93 -2.57 22.86 4.81
C THR A 93 -1.57 22.02 5.62
N LEU A 94 -0.77 21.19 4.95
CA LEU A 94 0.29 20.36 5.56
C LEU A 94 1.44 21.16 6.16
N MET A 95 1.84 22.28 5.53
CA MET A 95 3.03 23.03 5.93
C MET A 95 2.75 24.13 6.95
N SER A 96 1.56 24.71 6.94
CA SER A 96 1.23 25.84 7.82
C SER A 96 0.51 25.42 9.11
N GLY A 97 -0.04 24.20 9.20
CA GLY A 97 -0.93 23.80 10.31
C GLY A 97 -2.16 24.70 10.45
N SER A 98 -2.43 25.54 9.43
CA SER A 98 -3.53 26.48 9.36
C SER A 98 -4.17 26.35 7.98
N ASP A 99 -5.49 26.49 7.91
CA ASP A 99 -6.30 26.38 6.69
C ASP A 99 -6.05 27.52 5.67
N LYS A 100 -4.93 28.25 5.82
CA LYS A 100 -4.59 29.36 4.94
C LYS A 100 -4.10 28.81 3.61
N GLU A 101 -4.95 28.96 2.60
CA GLU A 101 -4.74 28.46 1.24
C GLU A 101 -3.54 29.09 0.51
N VAL A 102 -3.06 30.26 0.95
CA VAL A 102 -1.91 30.98 0.35
C VAL A 102 -1.05 31.61 1.44
N ILE A 103 0.25 31.32 1.42
CA ILE A 103 1.23 31.92 2.35
C ILE A 103 1.72 33.25 1.75
N GLN A 104 1.55 34.35 2.50
CA GLN A 104 1.98 35.67 2.05
C GLN A 104 3.51 35.72 1.87
N TRP A 105 3.99 36.48 0.88
CA TRP A 105 5.43 36.64 0.58
C TRP A 105 6.29 36.96 1.81
N ARG A 106 5.76 37.74 2.75
CA ARG A 106 6.47 38.12 3.98
C ARG A 106 6.77 36.95 4.91
N ASP A 107 5.96 35.89 4.82
CA ASP A 107 6.03 34.70 5.67
C ASP A 107 6.87 33.58 5.06
N TRP A 108 7.35 33.76 3.81
CA TRP A 108 8.21 32.78 3.15
C TRP A 108 9.54 32.63 3.88
N ARG A 109 10.16 31.45 3.83
CA ARG A 109 11.51 31.29 4.40
C ARG A 109 12.49 32.24 3.69
N LEU A 110 13.33 32.94 4.46
CA LEU A 110 14.27 33.92 3.90
C LEU A 110 15.16 33.33 2.81
N LYS A 111 15.63 32.09 3.02
CA LYS A 111 16.41 31.32 2.04
C LYS A 111 15.69 31.21 0.69
N ASP A 112 14.39 30.88 0.71
CA ASP A 112 13.61 30.63 -0.49
C ASP A 112 13.29 31.93 -1.24
N ARG A 113 13.09 33.04 -0.51
CA ARG A 113 12.95 34.38 -1.10
C ARG A 113 14.22 34.79 -1.85
N ILE A 114 15.38 34.68 -1.20
CA ILE A 114 16.67 35.02 -1.81
C ILE A 114 16.93 34.13 -3.03
N LEU A 115 16.73 32.82 -2.89
CA LEU A 115 16.95 31.86 -3.96
C LEU A 115 16.05 32.12 -5.16
N LEU A 116 14.76 32.39 -4.94
CA LEU A 116 13.82 32.72 -6.02
C LEU A 116 14.24 33.99 -6.77
N CYS A 117 14.61 35.05 -6.05
CA CYS A 117 15.09 36.29 -6.68
C CYS A 117 16.35 36.03 -7.53
N VAL A 118 17.31 35.29 -7.00
CA VAL A 118 18.55 34.93 -7.71
C VAL A 118 18.23 34.11 -8.97
N LEU A 119 17.33 33.14 -8.88
CA LEU A 119 16.91 32.32 -10.02
C LEU A 119 16.23 33.16 -11.11
N ILE A 120 15.34 34.08 -10.75
CA ILE A 120 14.66 34.97 -11.70
C ILE A 120 15.68 35.87 -12.42
N VAL A 121 16.66 36.42 -11.69
CA VAL A 121 17.72 37.23 -12.30
C VAL A 121 18.54 36.42 -13.29
N PHE A 122 18.98 35.22 -12.91
CA PHE A 122 19.72 34.34 -13.82
C PHE A 122 18.89 33.87 -15.01
N LEU A 123 17.59 33.67 -14.84
CA LEU A 123 16.67 33.33 -15.93
C LEU A 123 16.60 34.47 -16.96
N ILE A 124 16.45 35.73 -16.51
CA ILE A 124 16.43 36.89 -17.40
C ILE A 124 17.74 37.02 -18.16
N ILE A 125 18.88 36.87 -17.46
CA ILE A 125 20.21 36.91 -18.08
C ILE A 125 20.35 35.78 -19.11
N SER A 126 19.96 34.55 -18.77
CA SER A 126 20.05 33.39 -19.66
C SER A 126 19.21 33.56 -20.92
N CYS A 127 17.97 34.06 -20.80
CA CYS A 127 17.11 34.36 -21.94
C CYS A 127 17.69 35.47 -22.83
N ALA A 128 18.23 36.53 -22.23
CA ALA A 128 18.85 37.63 -22.96
C ALA A 128 20.13 37.19 -23.70
N MET A 129 20.96 36.36 -23.05
CA MET A 129 22.16 35.78 -23.66
C MET A 129 21.80 34.87 -24.84
N GLY A 130 20.82 33.98 -24.69
CA GLY A 130 20.44 33.08 -25.78
C GLY A 130 19.81 33.81 -26.97
N MET A 131 18.98 34.82 -26.71
CA MET A 131 18.50 35.73 -27.75
C MET A 131 19.67 36.46 -28.43
N GLY A 132 20.61 37.00 -27.66
CA GLY A 132 21.80 37.68 -28.18
C GLY A 132 22.67 36.77 -29.06
N ASN A 133 22.84 35.51 -28.68
CA ASN A 133 23.64 34.54 -29.44
C ASN A 133 22.97 34.17 -30.77
N VAL A 134 21.66 33.93 -30.79
CA VAL A 134 20.93 33.72 -32.05
C VAL A 134 21.00 34.95 -32.93
N TYR A 135 20.81 36.13 -32.36
CA TYR A 135 20.88 37.40 -33.10
C TYR A 135 22.28 37.59 -33.74
N ALA A 136 23.35 37.39 -32.96
CA ALA A 136 24.72 37.51 -33.45
C ALA A 136 25.00 36.52 -34.59
N ASN A 137 24.58 35.26 -34.45
CA ASN A 137 24.75 34.25 -35.48
C ASN A 137 23.97 34.60 -36.76
N LEU A 138 22.74 35.09 -36.67
CA LEU A 138 21.94 35.50 -37.83
C LEU A 138 22.59 36.66 -38.57
N VAL A 139 22.99 37.71 -37.84
CA VAL A 139 23.64 38.90 -38.41
C VAL A 139 24.98 38.57 -39.05
N ALA A 140 25.74 37.64 -38.45
CA ALA A 140 27.01 37.17 -39.03
C ALA A 140 26.80 36.32 -40.29
N SER A 141 25.72 35.52 -40.34
CA SER A 141 25.52 34.53 -41.42
C SER A 141 24.92 35.11 -42.70
N ASN A 142 24.12 36.18 -42.62
CA ASN A 142 23.44 36.70 -43.82
C ASN A 142 23.21 38.23 -43.76
N PRO A 143 23.62 38.99 -44.79
CA PRO A 143 23.48 40.45 -44.82
C PRO A 143 22.03 40.94 -44.77
N VAL A 144 21.04 40.11 -45.14
CA VAL A 144 19.61 40.44 -45.06
C VAL A 144 19.21 40.85 -43.62
N PHE A 145 19.86 40.29 -42.61
CA PHE A 145 19.60 40.61 -41.20
C PHE A 145 20.24 41.92 -40.74
N ILE A 146 21.26 42.42 -41.44
CA ILE A 146 21.83 43.76 -41.22
C ILE A 146 20.89 44.82 -41.79
N GLU A 147 20.33 44.56 -42.97
CA GLU A 147 19.40 45.47 -43.66
C GLU A 147 18.03 45.53 -42.96
N SER A 148 17.58 44.40 -42.38
CA SER A 148 16.30 44.28 -41.69
C SER A 148 16.46 43.73 -40.26
N PRO A 149 16.96 44.53 -39.29
CA PRO A 149 17.31 44.06 -37.95
C PRO A 149 16.10 43.55 -37.15
N TRP A 150 14.90 44.05 -37.44
CA TRP A 150 13.67 43.57 -36.80
C TRP A 150 13.42 42.08 -37.03
N LEU A 151 13.77 41.57 -38.22
CA LEU A 151 13.56 40.16 -38.55
C LEU A 151 14.51 39.26 -37.73
N ALA A 152 15.75 39.70 -37.51
CA ALA A 152 16.70 39.01 -36.63
C ALA A 152 16.24 39.01 -35.16
N VAL A 153 15.69 40.13 -34.68
CA VAL A 153 15.10 40.24 -33.34
C VAL A 153 13.94 39.24 -33.18
N MET A 154 13.03 39.18 -34.15
CA MET A 154 11.89 38.27 -34.09
C MET A 154 12.32 36.79 -34.08
N ILE A 155 13.28 36.39 -34.92
CA ILE A 155 13.77 35.01 -34.94
C ILE A 155 14.54 34.68 -33.65
N SER A 156 15.38 35.59 -33.16
CA SER A 156 16.11 35.38 -31.91
C SER A 156 15.20 35.27 -30.68
N SER A 157 14.02 35.92 -30.70
CA SER A 157 13.01 35.79 -29.65
C SER A 157 12.37 34.40 -29.56
N LEU A 158 12.52 33.55 -30.59
CA LEU A 158 12.02 32.17 -30.55
C LEU A 158 12.74 31.32 -29.50
N LEU A 159 13.99 31.65 -29.15
CA LEU A 159 14.74 30.91 -28.14
C LEU A 159 14.13 31.03 -26.72
N PRO A 160 13.90 32.23 -26.17
CA PRO A 160 13.20 32.35 -24.90
C PRO A 160 11.76 31.81 -24.96
N ILE A 161 11.06 31.96 -26.09
CA ILE A 161 9.72 31.36 -26.28
C ILE A 161 9.80 29.82 -26.17
N ALA A 162 10.78 29.19 -26.81
CA ALA A 162 10.99 27.75 -26.73
C ALA A 162 11.27 27.29 -25.29
N SER A 163 12.13 28.00 -24.57
CA SER A 163 12.40 27.73 -23.14
C SER A 163 11.13 27.78 -22.29
N VAL A 164 10.33 28.83 -22.45
CA VAL A 164 9.05 28.96 -21.74
C VAL A 164 8.06 27.86 -22.14
N SER A 165 8.04 27.44 -23.41
CA SER A 165 7.16 26.36 -23.88
C SER A 165 7.45 25.01 -23.21
N ILE A 166 8.73 24.69 -22.98
CA ILE A 166 9.17 23.47 -22.28
C ILE A 166 8.66 23.49 -20.84
N LYS A 167 8.63 24.66 -20.20
CA LYS A 167 8.01 24.80 -18.88
C LYS A 167 6.52 24.49 -18.91
N PHE A 168 5.77 25.04 -19.87
CA PHE A 168 4.30 24.89 -19.90
C PHE A 168 3.83 23.44 -19.99
N VAL A 169 4.67 22.50 -20.40
CA VAL A 169 4.39 21.06 -20.32
C VAL A 169 4.03 20.61 -18.89
N THR A 170 4.61 21.21 -17.85
CA THR A 170 4.28 20.87 -16.45
C THR A 170 2.85 21.23 -16.06
N ASN A 171 2.26 22.24 -16.69
CA ASN A 171 0.89 22.66 -16.42
C ASN A 171 -0.13 21.59 -16.83
N PHE A 172 0.18 20.75 -17.83
CA PHE A 172 -0.68 19.65 -18.26
C PHE A 172 -0.58 18.42 -17.35
N MET A 173 0.38 18.39 -16.41
CA MET A 173 0.56 17.27 -15.49
C MET A 173 -0.29 17.46 -14.24
N ALA A 174 -1.23 16.55 -14.00
CA ALA A 174 -2.12 16.58 -12.84
C ALA A 174 -1.42 16.17 -11.53
N PHE A 175 -0.42 15.28 -11.60
CA PHE A 175 0.22 14.73 -10.40
C PHE A 175 1.58 15.39 -10.09
N ASP A 176 1.85 15.65 -8.82
CA ASP A 176 3.14 16.20 -8.36
C ASP A 176 4.31 15.25 -8.66
N ARG A 177 4.09 13.93 -8.56
CA ARG A 177 5.11 12.92 -8.89
C ARG A 177 5.54 12.98 -10.36
N SER A 178 4.59 13.22 -11.29
CA SER A 178 4.93 13.40 -12.70
C SER A 178 5.71 14.69 -12.94
N ARG A 179 5.31 15.80 -12.29
CA ARG A 179 6.02 17.09 -12.40
C ARG A 179 7.47 16.98 -11.91
N LYS A 180 7.70 16.32 -10.77
CA LYS A 180 9.04 16.06 -10.23
C LYS A 180 9.90 15.20 -11.16
N ARG A 181 9.34 14.14 -11.74
CA ARG A 181 10.05 13.31 -12.74
C ARG A 181 10.40 14.10 -13.99
N TYR A 182 9.49 14.94 -14.47
CA TYR A 182 9.73 15.81 -15.61
C TYR A 182 10.83 16.84 -15.32
N ALA A 183 10.78 17.50 -14.17
CA ALA A 183 11.83 18.44 -13.77
C ALA A 183 13.20 17.74 -13.69
N LEU A 184 13.28 16.57 -13.05
CA LEU A 184 14.51 15.77 -13.00
C LEU A 184 15.03 15.40 -14.40
N PHE A 185 14.12 15.04 -15.31
CA PHE A 185 14.47 14.75 -16.70
C PHE A 185 15.07 15.97 -17.39
N ILE A 186 14.45 17.15 -17.27
CA ILE A 186 14.98 18.40 -17.83
C ILE A 186 16.34 18.73 -17.22
N TYR A 187 16.51 18.66 -15.89
CA TYR A 187 17.83 18.87 -15.25
C TYR A 187 18.90 17.91 -15.77
N SER A 188 18.55 16.63 -15.93
CA SER A 188 19.48 15.62 -16.45
C SER A 188 19.84 15.90 -17.90
N ALA A 189 18.84 16.27 -18.72
CA ALA A 189 19.05 16.65 -20.11
C ALA A 189 19.91 17.91 -20.24
N THR A 190 19.71 18.93 -19.39
CA THR A 190 20.57 20.12 -19.32
C THR A 190 22.01 19.74 -18.97
N GLY A 191 22.21 18.85 -17.99
CA GLY A 191 23.54 18.38 -17.62
C GLY A 191 24.26 17.65 -18.76
N VAL A 192 23.56 16.75 -19.45
CA VAL A 192 24.10 16.04 -20.62
C VAL A 192 24.39 17.02 -21.77
N ALA A 193 23.48 17.95 -22.05
CA ALA A 193 23.68 18.97 -23.08
C ALA A 193 24.90 19.84 -22.77
N PHE A 194 25.09 20.22 -21.50
CA PHE A 194 26.24 21.02 -21.07
C PHE A 194 27.56 20.25 -21.22
N LEU A 195 27.59 18.95 -20.91
CA LEU A 195 28.74 18.10 -21.15
C LEU A 195 29.07 17.97 -22.65
N CYS A 196 28.05 17.74 -23.48
CA CYS A 196 28.23 17.70 -24.94
C CYS A 196 28.78 19.03 -25.47
N TRP A 197 28.22 20.15 -25.02
CA TRP A 197 28.70 21.48 -25.38
C TRP A 197 30.14 21.71 -24.92
N ALA A 198 30.51 21.33 -23.70
CA ALA A 198 31.87 21.49 -23.18
C ALA A 198 32.89 20.65 -23.98
N ILE A 199 32.52 19.44 -24.39
CA ILE A 199 33.36 18.60 -25.25
C ILE A 199 33.54 19.26 -26.63
N LEU A 200 32.45 19.69 -27.26
CA LEU A 200 32.50 20.37 -28.56
C LEU A 200 33.28 21.69 -28.48
N PHE A 201 33.13 22.44 -27.39
CA PHE A 201 33.90 23.65 -27.13
C PHE A 201 35.40 23.36 -27.09
N GLY A 202 35.80 22.30 -26.38
CA GLY A 202 37.20 21.87 -26.29
C GLY A 202 37.77 21.39 -27.63
N LEU A 203 36.97 20.68 -28.44
CA LEU A 203 37.35 20.21 -29.77
C LEU A 203 37.46 21.36 -30.78
N ASN A 204 36.57 22.35 -30.71
CA ASN A 204 36.56 23.49 -31.63
C ASN A 204 37.62 24.55 -31.26
N ASN A 205 38.03 24.61 -29.99
CA ASN A 205 39.02 25.57 -29.47
C ASN A 205 40.28 24.86 -28.95
N THR A 206 40.86 23.96 -29.74
CA THR A 206 42.15 23.32 -29.42
C THR A 206 43.31 24.31 -29.59
N GLY A 207 43.48 25.25 -28.66
CA GLY A 207 44.62 26.15 -28.67
C GLY A 207 44.63 27.17 -27.54
N VAL A 208 45.53 26.98 -26.56
CA VAL A 208 45.79 27.95 -25.47
C VAL A 208 46.48 29.25 -25.98
N ALA A 209 46.83 29.32 -27.26
CA ALA A 209 47.48 30.48 -27.88
C ALA A 209 46.93 30.87 -29.26
N SER A 210 45.88 30.24 -29.78
CA SER A 210 45.28 30.63 -31.06
C SER A 210 44.22 31.69 -30.80
N THR A 211 44.43 32.89 -31.37
CA THR A 211 43.37 33.88 -31.58
C THR A 211 42.08 33.18 -31.97
N VAL A 212 40.98 33.41 -31.24
CA VAL A 212 39.65 32.89 -31.57
C VAL A 212 39.40 33.23 -33.04
N ASN A 213 39.50 32.22 -33.91
CA ASN A 213 39.37 32.42 -35.33
C ASN A 213 37.87 32.48 -35.63
N TRP A 214 37.27 33.65 -35.46
CA TRP A 214 35.85 33.87 -35.74
C TRP A 214 35.48 33.53 -37.19
N ASN A 215 36.47 33.44 -38.09
CA ASN A 215 36.28 33.04 -39.48
C ASN A 215 36.16 31.52 -39.68
N SER A 216 36.55 30.68 -38.71
CA SER A 216 36.33 29.22 -38.82
C SER A 216 34.88 28.81 -38.56
N PHE A 217 33.99 29.75 -38.21
CA PHE A 217 32.54 29.54 -38.19
C PHE A 217 31.91 29.60 -39.59
N ASP A 218 32.61 30.19 -40.57
CA ASP A 218 32.12 30.34 -41.95
C ASP A 218 32.49 29.14 -42.84
N ASP A 219 33.59 28.44 -42.49
CA ASP A 219 33.93 27.16 -43.11
C ASP A 219 32.97 26.07 -42.59
N SER A 220 32.06 25.64 -43.46
CA SER A 220 31.03 24.61 -43.28
C SER A 220 31.56 23.22 -42.86
N THR A 221 32.24 23.15 -41.73
CA THR A 221 32.61 21.90 -41.08
C THR A 221 31.44 21.46 -40.21
N ASP A 222 31.05 20.18 -40.32
CA ASP A 222 29.92 19.59 -39.56
C ASP A 222 30.03 19.82 -38.04
N PHE A 223 31.24 20.09 -37.52
CA PHE A 223 31.50 20.39 -36.12
C PHE A 223 31.06 21.79 -35.69
N GLY A 224 31.17 22.81 -36.55
CA GLY A 224 30.78 24.18 -36.22
C GLY A 224 29.26 24.34 -36.06
N SER A 225 28.49 23.74 -36.97
CA SER A 225 27.03 23.71 -36.89
C SER A 225 26.54 22.90 -35.69
N ALA A 226 27.17 21.76 -35.39
CA ALA A 226 26.88 20.96 -34.22
C ALA A 226 27.19 21.70 -32.91
N PHE A 227 28.27 22.49 -32.87
CA PHE A 227 28.61 23.34 -31.72
C PHE A 227 27.56 24.43 -31.48
N VAL A 228 27.16 25.16 -32.53
CA VAL A 228 26.09 26.18 -32.42
C VAL A 228 24.79 25.53 -31.97
N TRP A 229 24.41 24.40 -32.54
CA TRP A 229 23.20 23.67 -32.12
C TRP A 229 23.26 23.23 -30.65
N ALA A 230 24.37 22.65 -30.22
CA ALA A 230 24.55 22.22 -28.83
C ALA A 230 24.49 23.41 -27.86
N GLN A 231 25.06 24.55 -28.23
CA GLN A 231 24.97 25.78 -27.46
C GLN A 231 23.52 26.26 -27.31
N LEU A 232 22.76 26.32 -28.41
CA LEU A 232 21.35 26.73 -28.37
C LEU A 232 20.50 25.76 -27.52
N MET A 233 20.78 24.46 -27.60
CA MET A 233 20.12 23.46 -26.73
C MET A 233 20.43 23.68 -25.25
N VAL A 234 21.68 23.97 -24.90
CA VAL A 234 22.06 24.28 -23.52
C VAL A 234 21.34 25.53 -23.03
N GLU A 235 21.28 26.59 -23.82
CA GLU A 235 20.62 27.84 -23.45
C GLU A 235 19.11 27.66 -23.22
N VAL A 236 18.43 26.94 -24.12
CA VAL A 236 17.01 26.62 -23.99
C VAL A 236 16.75 25.77 -22.74
N LEU A 237 17.52 24.69 -22.55
CA LEU A 237 17.34 23.76 -21.43
C LEU A 237 17.76 24.36 -20.09
N ALA A 238 18.79 25.21 -20.05
CA ALA A 238 19.23 25.89 -18.84
C ALA A 238 18.18 26.92 -18.38
N ALA A 239 17.67 27.74 -19.29
CA ALA A 239 16.59 28.67 -18.98
C ALA A 239 15.32 27.91 -18.52
N SER A 240 14.97 26.80 -19.19
CA SER A 240 13.84 25.95 -18.79
C SER A 240 14.03 25.38 -17.38
N ALA A 241 15.24 24.88 -17.07
CA ALA A 241 15.59 24.32 -15.77
C ALA A 241 15.51 25.37 -14.65
N LEU A 242 16.04 26.59 -14.88
CA LEU A 242 15.93 27.72 -13.94
C LEU A 242 14.47 28.09 -13.67
N PHE A 243 13.63 28.07 -14.71
CA PHE A 243 12.20 28.34 -14.57
C PHE A 243 11.51 27.25 -13.73
N LEU A 244 11.79 25.98 -13.99
CA LEU A 244 11.25 24.86 -13.20
C LEU A 244 11.72 24.90 -11.73
N ALA A 245 12.95 25.35 -11.47
CA ALA A 245 13.45 25.58 -10.10
C ALA A 245 12.67 26.70 -9.39
N ALA A 246 12.44 27.81 -10.09
CA ALA A 246 11.68 28.94 -9.58
C ALA A 246 10.22 28.55 -9.30
N GLU A 247 9.60 27.77 -10.19
CA GLU A 247 8.26 27.21 -10.02
C GLU A 247 8.22 26.27 -8.81
N ASP A 248 9.18 25.36 -8.62
CA ASP A 248 9.20 24.46 -7.45
C ASP A 248 9.22 25.24 -6.13
N ILE A 249 9.99 26.34 -6.05
CA ILE A 249 9.99 27.22 -4.88
C ILE A 249 8.63 27.91 -4.72
N TYR A 250 8.08 28.47 -5.80
CA TYR A 250 6.79 29.16 -5.78
C TYR A 250 5.64 28.24 -5.32
N MET A 251 5.58 27.02 -5.86
CA MET A 251 4.53 26.04 -5.57
C MET A 251 4.54 25.56 -4.11
N ARG A 252 5.66 25.67 -3.39
CA ARG A 252 5.72 25.37 -1.95
C ARG A 252 4.88 26.35 -1.10
N TYR A 253 4.69 27.58 -1.58
CA TYR A 253 4.04 28.66 -0.83
C TYR A 253 2.70 29.11 -1.42
N SER A 254 2.43 28.79 -2.69
CA SER A 254 1.14 28.99 -3.35
C SER A 254 0.65 27.67 -3.95
N PRO A 255 0.17 26.73 -3.13
CA PRO A 255 -0.15 25.39 -3.56
C PRO A 255 -1.55 25.33 -4.19
N ASP A 256 -1.61 25.55 -5.51
CA ASP A 256 -2.75 25.12 -6.33
C ASP A 256 -2.75 23.60 -6.57
N VAL A 257 -1.84 22.86 -5.95
CA VAL A 257 -1.63 21.43 -6.16
C VAL A 257 -2.19 20.63 -4.99
N TYR A 258 -3.03 19.67 -5.36
CA TYR A 258 -3.55 18.63 -4.50
C TYR A 258 -2.47 17.57 -4.24
N LEU A 259 -2.17 17.32 -2.97
CA LEU A 259 -1.37 16.20 -2.50
C LEU A 259 -2.28 15.12 -1.94
N GLU A 260 -1.82 13.88 -2.00
CA GLU A 260 -2.49 12.77 -1.33
C GLU A 260 -2.41 12.97 0.19
N ASN A 261 -3.54 12.80 0.88
CA ASN A 261 -3.61 13.01 2.33
C ASN A 261 -2.89 11.86 3.05
N PRO A 262 -1.83 12.14 3.84
CA PRO A 262 -1.11 11.09 4.56
C PRO A 262 -2.02 10.32 5.54
N GLU A 263 -3.01 10.97 6.13
CA GLU A 263 -4.00 10.32 7.01
C GLU A 263 -4.84 9.31 6.24
N TYR A 264 -5.25 9.64 5.01
CA TYR A 264 -5.99 8.72 4.16
C TYR A 264 -5.17 7.47 3.83
N VAL A 265 -3.89 7.66 3.51
CA VAL A 265 -2.95 6.56 3.19
C VAL A 265 -2.74 5.67 4.42
N GLU A 266 -2.57 6.27 5.60
CA GLU A 266 -2.41 5.52 6.85
C GLU A 266 -3.66 4.73 7.19
N ILE A 267 -4.86 5.34 7.09
CA ILE A 267 -6.13 4.65 7.30
C ILE A 267 -6.30 3.49 6.30
N GLU A 268 -5.95 3.68 5.03
CA GLU A 268 -6.05 2.61 4.04
C GLU A 268 -5.12 1.44 4.36
N LYS A 269 -3.90 1.73 4.82
CA LYS A 269 -2.95 0.70 5.25
C LYS A 269 -3.48 -0.07 6.46
N LEU A 270 -3.92 0.65 7.50
CA LEU A 270 -4.49 0.04 8.71
C LEU A 270 -5.72 -0.81 8.39
N LEU A 271 -6.56 -0.38 7.45
CA LEU A 271 -7.73 -1.12 7.01
C LEU A 271 -7.32 -2.44 6.32
N LYS A 272 -6.31 -2.42 5.44
CA LYS A 272 -5.78 -3.64 4.81
C LYS A 272 -5.19 -4.60 5.84
N ASP A 273 -4.39 -4.09 6.77
CA ASP A 273 -3.76 -4.91 7.80
C ASP A 273 -4.81 -5.55 8.74
N HIS A 274 -5.83 -4.78 9.15
CA HIS A 274 -6.92 -5.30 9.99
C HIS A 274 -7.85 -6.26 9.26
N LEU A 275 -8.08 -6.09 7.95
CA LEU A 275 -8.87 -7.05 7.16
C LEU A 275 -8.25 -8.44 7.18
N ALA A 276 -6.93 -8.53 6.99
CA ALA A 276 -6.23 -9.80 7.05
C ALA A 276 -6.36 -10.49 8.42
N VAL A 277 -6.27 -9.72 9.52
CA VAL A 277 -6.50 -10.23 10.88
C VAL A 277 -7.94 -10.73 11.04
N HIS A 278 -8.92 -9.97 10.55
CA HIS A 278 -10.34 -10.35 10.65
C HIS A 278 -10.66 -11.63 9.88
N GLU A 279 -10.09 -11.79 8.67
CA GLU A 279 -10.22 -13.01 7.88
C GLU A 279 -9.62 -14.22 8.61
N GLY A 280 -8.43 -14.05 9.21
CA GLY A 280 -7.83 -15.10 10.05
C GLY A 280 -8.72 -15.51 11.24
N LEU A 281 -9.32 -14.54 11.94
CA LEU A 281 -10.28 -14.81 13.02
C LEU A 281 -11.53 -15.53 12.51
N ARG A 282 -12.03 -15.15 11.31
CA ARG A 282 -13.20 -15.79 10.68
C ARG A 282 -12.93 -17.27 10.40
N GLU A 283 -11.76 -17.59 9.87
CA GLU A 283 -11.37 -18.97 9.58
C GLU A 283 -11.22 -19.78 10.88
N GLN A 284 -10.50 -19.26 11.86
CA GLN A 284 -10.33 -19.91 13.17
C GLN A 284 -11.67 -20.18 13.84
N ARG A 285 -12.55 -19.18 13.85
CA ARG A 285 -13.93 -19.31 14.33
C ARG A 285 -14.69 -20.43 13.61
N GLY A 286 -14.59 -20.48 12.28
CA GLY A 286 -15.18 -21.54 11.46
C GLY A 286 -14.67 -22.94 11.84
N THR A 287 -13.36 -23.08 12.07
CA THR A 287 -12.76 -24.36 12.48
C THR A 287 -13.21 -24.80 13.88
N LEU A 288 -13.25 -23.89 14.85
CA LEU A 288 -13.67 -24.18 16.22
C LEU A 288 -15.15 -24.56 16.30
N HIS A 289 -16.04 -23.81 15.63
CA HIS A 289 -17.46 -24.16 15.54
C HIS A 289 -17.67 -25.49 14.81
N GLY A 290 -16.93 -25.75 13.74
CA GLY A 290 -16.98 -27.03 13.02
C GLY A 290 -16.55 -28.20 13.91
N HIS A 291 -15.49 -28.03 14.69
CA HIS A 291 -15.01 -29.04 15.64
C HIS A 291 -16.01 -29.27 16.78
N LEU A 292 -16.58 -28.22 17.37
CA LEU A 292 -17.63 -28.34 18.38
C LEU A 292 -18.84 -29.10 17.84
N PHE A 293 -19.27 -28.80 16.61
CA PHE A 293 -20.38 -29.50 15.97
C PHE A 293 -20.08 -30.99 15.81
N LYS A 294 -18.89 -31.34 15.31
CA LYS A 294 -18.45 -32.72 15.16
C LYS A 294 -18.42 -33.46 16.51
N LEU A 295 -17.81 -32.86 17.52
CA LEU A 295 -17.66 -33.48 18.84
C LEU A 295 -19.01 -33.65 19.55
N THR A 296 -19.93 -32.71 19.36
CA THR A 296 -21.31 -32.82 19.83
C THR A 296 -22.06 -33.95 19.11
N ALA A 297 -21.84 -34.11 17.80
CA ALA A 297 -22.41 -35.22 17.03
C ALA A 297 -21.86 -36.57 17.50
N ASP A 298 -20.54 -36.67 17.74
CA ASP A 298 -19.89 -37.88 18.25
C ASP A 298 -20.39 -38.25 19.66
N ARG A 299 -20.56 -37.24 20.54
CA ARG A 299 -21.17 -37.42 21.86
C ARG A 299 -22.58 -38.01 21.73
N ASN A 300 -23.42 -37.42 20.88
CA ASN A 300 -24.80 -37.89 20.68
C ASN A 300 -24.85 -39.28 20.04
N ALA A 301 -23.93 -39.59 19.13
CA ALA A 301 -23.80 -40.91 18.52
C ALA A 301 -23.47 -41.98 19.55
N LEU A 302 -22.53 -41.71 20.47
CA LEU A 302 -22.17 -42.63 21.56
C LEU A 302 -23.35 -42.87 22.51
N VAL A 303 -24.08 -41.81 22.88
CA VAL A 303 -25.28 -41.94 23.73
C VAL A 303 -26.33 -42.81 23.03
N ASN A 304 -26.60 -42.56 21.75
CA ASN A 304 -27.55 -43.32 20.96
C ASN A 304 -27.12 -44.79 20.81
N GLU A 305 -25.84 -45.06 20.58
CA GLU A 305 -25.29 -46.41 20.49
C GLU A 305 -25.55 -47.21 21.77
N ARG A 306 -25.29 -46.61 22.95
CA ARG A 306 -25.55 -47.24 24.25
C ARG A 306 -27.03 -47.52 24.50
N ILE A 307 -27.91 -46.59 24.10
CA ILE A 307 -29.36 -46.78 24.21
C ILE A 307 -29.81 -47.93 23.29
N VAL A 308 -29.34 -47.97 22.05
CA VAL A 308 -29.67 -49.03 21.08
C VAL A 308 -29.14 -50.39 21.53
N GLU A 309 -27.92 -50.44 22.06
CA GLU A 309 -27.33 -51.66 22.64
C GLU A 309 -28.26 -52.24 23.72
N TYR A 310 -28.71 -51.41 24.66
CA TYR A 310 -29.66 -51.85 25.68
C TYR A 310 -31.00 -52.31 25.12
N ILE A 311 -31.60 -51.55 24.21
CA ILE A 311 -32.89 -51.92 23.59
C ILE A 311 -32.77 -53.28 22.91
N SER A 312 -31.67 -53.53 22.19
CA SER A 312 -31.42 -54.80 21.52
C SER A 312 -31.24 -55.96 22.50
N LEU A 313 -30.45 -55.76 23.56
CA LEU A 313 -30.25 -56.76 24.61
C LEU A 313 -31.56 -57.12 25.31
N ARG A 314 -32.38 -56.12 25.62
CA ARG A 314 -33.67 -56.34 26.26
C ARG A 314 -34.67 -57.04 25.35
N ALA A 315 -34.76 -56.64 24.08
CA ALA A 315 -35.62 -57.31 23.10
C ALA A 315 -35.25 -58.80 22.96
N SER A 316 -33.96 -59.11 22.94
CA SER A 316 -33.48 -60.49 22.89
C SER A 316 -33.83 -61.30 24.15
N HIS A 317 -33.80 -60.68 25.33
CA HIS A 317 -34.16 -61.31 26.59
C HIS A 317 -35.66 -61.62 26.68
N VAL A 318 -36.51 -60.67 26.30
CA VAL A 318 -37.97 -60.86 26.24
C VAL A 318 -38.34 -61.95 25.24
N ALA A 319 -37.70 -61.97 24.06
CA ALA A 319 -37.92 -63.03 23.07
C ALA A 319 -37.58 -64.42 23.63
N ARG A 320 -36.47 -64.55 24.39
CA ARG A 320 -36.10 -65.79 25.07
C ARG A 320 -37.10 -66.20 26.15
N LEU A 321 -37.56 -65.25 26.98
CA LEU A 321 -38.58 -65.53 27.99
C LEU A 321 -39.87 -66.07 27.37
N ASN A 322 -40.37 -65.43 26.30
CA ASN A 322 -41.59 -65.88 25.63
C ASN A 322 -41.43 -67.29 25.03
N SER A 323 -40.26 -67.59 24.44
CA SER A 323 -39.99 -68.93 23.89
C SER A 323 -39.97 -70.06 24.93
N HIS A 324 -39.78 -69.73 26.21
CA HIS A 324 -39.82 -70.70 27.32
C HIS A 324 -41.21 -70.83 27.97
N ILE A 325 -42.14 -69.91 27.70
CA ILE A 325 -43.51 -69.94 28.22
C ILE A 325 -44.43 -70.73 27.27
N ASP A 326 -44.14 -70.73 25.98
CA ASP A 326 -44.91 -71.42 24.94
C ASP A 326 -44.50 -72.90 24.73
N SER A 327 -43.54 -73.42 25.51
CA SER A 327 -43.04 -74.81 25.46
C SER A 327 -43.45 -75.63 26.68
#